data_AF-A0A0R1P5S0-F1
#
_entry.id   AF-A0A0R1P5S0-F1
#
_cell.length_a   1.000
_cell.length_b   1.000
_cell.length_c   1.000
_cell.angle_alpha   90.00
_cell.angle_beta   90.00
_cell.angle_gamma   90.00
#
_symmetry.space_group_name_H-M   'P 1'
#
loop_
_entity.id
_entity.type
_entity.pdbx_description
1 polymer ?
#
loop_
_entity_poly.entity_id
_entity_poly.type
_entity_poly.pdbx_seq_one_letter_code
_entity_poly.pdbx_strand_id
1 'polypeptide(L)'
;MTIGSPYNFAETSNRPTQMLKDFIKNRNKLPKYLTMYSVAGTKNYVADGIVPVSSVEAGKYIYQGAVRHYIQITVTGRLAQHSELPQNNQVLQLIEEYVLTGNKGLRNNRR
;
A
#
# COMPACT_ATOMS: atom_id res chain seq x y z
N MET A 1 -6.35 -4.66 0.70
CA MET A 1 -5.34 -4.00 -0.16
C MET A 1 -5.63 -2.52 -0.18
N THR A 2 -4.61 -1.67 -0.24
CA THR A 2 -4.73 -0.23 -0.51
C THR A 2 -3.90 0.14 -1.73
N ILE A 3 -4.32 1.18 -2.46
CA ILE A 3 -3.69 1.65 -3.70
C ILE A 3 -3.56 3.17 -3.58
N GLY A 4 -2.35 3.71 -3.72
CA GLY A 4 -2.07 5.16 -3.70
C GLY A 4 -2.53 5.88 -2.43
N SER A 5 -2.67 5.17 -1.31
CA SER A 5 -3.31 5.74 -0.11
C SER A 5 -2.38 6.69 0.65
N PRO A 6 -2.76 7.96 0.85
CA PRO A 6 -1.89 8.99 1.42
C PRO A 6 -1.86 8.93 2.96
N TYR A 7 -1.15 7.97 3.55
CA TYR A 7 -1.13 7.79 5.01
C TYR A 7 -0.51 8.95 5.78
N ASN A 8 0.37 9.73 5.15
CA ASN A 8 0.90 11.00 5.69
C ASN A 8 0.40 12.23 4.91
N PHE A 9 -0.74 12.12 4.23
CA PHE A 9 -1.33 13.18 3.41
C PHE A 9 -0.34 13.77 2.37
N ALA A 10 -0.29 15.10 2.24
CA ALA A 10 0.60 15.84 1.34
C ALA A 10 1.94 16.25 1.98
N GLU A 11 2.24 15.78 3.20
CA GLU A 11 3.44 16.17 3.92
C GLU A 11 4.69 15.52 3.31
N THR A 12 5.64 16.36 2.88
CA THR A 12 6.87 15.95 2.20
C THR A 12 8.09 15.98 3.12
N SER A 13 8.01 16.72 4.23
CA SER A 13 8.98 16.60 5.31
C SER A 13 8.66 15.32 6.09
N ASN A 14 9.65 14.61 6.64
CA ASN A 14 9.43 13.37 7.41
C ASN A 14 8.65 13.57 8.74
N ARG A 15 7.85 14.63 8.85
CA ARG A 15 7.01 14.96 9.99
C ARG A 15 5.68 14.20 9.89
N PRO A 16 5.26 13.49 10.96
CA PRO A 16 3.99 12.80 10.95
C PRO A 16 2.83 13.80 11.12
N THR A 17 1.91 13.79 10.16
CA THR A 17 0.62 14.50 10.26
C THR A 17 -0.23 13.97 11.42
N GLN A 18 -1.24 14.73 11.83
CA GLN A 18 -2.18 14.28 12.86
C GLN A 18 -2.89 12.97 12.44
N MET A 19 -3.26 12.87 11.15
CA MET A 19 -3.82 11.65 10.57
C MET A 19 -2.90 10.44 10.78
N LEU A 20 -1.62 10.56 10.44
CA LEU A 20 -0.66 9.46 10.60
C LEU A 20 -0.49 9.08 12.09
N LYS A 21 -0.42 10.07 12.98
CA LYS A 21 -0.34 9.82 14.43
C LYS A 21 -1.54 9.03 14.93
N ASP A 22 -2.74 9.37 14.47
CA ASP A 22 -3.96 8.70 14.89
C ASP A 22 -4.04 7.26 14.37
N PHE A 23 -3.57 6.99 13.14
CA PHE A 23 -3.44 5.63 12.64
C PHE A 23 -2.44 4.80 13.44
N ILE A 24 -1.25 5.35 13.73
CA ILE A 24 -0.23 4.66 14.53
C ILE A 24 -0.76 4.37 15.94
N LYS A 25 -1.40 5.35 16.58
CA LYS A 25 -1.98 5.22 17.93
C LYS A 25 -3.00 4.09 18.03
N ASN A 26 -3.80 3.87 16.99
CA ASN A 26 -4.87 2.88 16.96
C ASN A 26 -4.47 1.56 16.29
N ARG A 27 -3.22 1.39 15.85
CA ARG A 27 -2.80 0.23 15.06
C ARG A 27 -2.94 -1.12 15.77
N ASN A 28 -3.01 -1.11 17.10
CA ASN A 28 -3.26 -2.31 17.91
C ASN A 28 -4.67 -2.90 17.72
N LYS A 29 -5.62 -2.10 17.21
CA LYS A 29 -6.99 -2.54 16.87
C LYS A 29 -7.05 -3.32 15.55
N LEU A 30 -5.96 -3.39 14.79
CA LEU A 30 -5.91 -4.13 13.53
C LEU A 30 -6.00 -5.65 13.80
N PRO A 31 -6.78 -6.40 12.99
CA PRO A 31 -6.87 -7.84 13.14
C PRO A 31 -5.51 -8.51 12.95
N LYS A 32 -5.10 -9.35 13.90
CA LYS A 32 -3.78 -10.02 13.87
C LYS A 32 -3.60 -10.99 12.71
N TYR A 33 -4.70 -11.49 12.14
CA TYR A 33 -4.67 -12.38 10.97
C TYR A 33 -4.60 -11.62 9.63
N LEU A 34 -4.70 -10.28 9.63
CA LEU A 34 -4.75 -9.48 8.41
C LEU A 34 -3.46 -9.64 7.59
N THR A 35 -3.64 -9.84 6.29
CA THR A 35 -2.57 -9.74 5.28
C THR A 35 -2.82 -8.48 4.46
N MET A 36 -1.94 -7.51 4.59
CA MET A 36 -2.10 -6.18 4.04
C MET A 36 -1.15 -5.94 2.87
N TYR A 37 -1.74 -5.69 1.70
CA TYR A 37 -1.01 -5.26 0.49
C TYR A 37 -1.20 -3.76 0.30
N SER A 38 -0.12 -3.00 0.19
CA SER A 38 -0.13 -1.56 -0.07
C SER A 38 0.59 -1.27 -1.38
N VAL A 39 -0.13 -0.74 -2.36
CA VAL A 39 0.39 -0.45 -3.69
C VAL A 39 0.70 1.04 -3.79
N ALA A 40 1.96 1.38 -4.05
CA ALA A 40 2.42 2.74 -4.29
C ALA A 40 2.62 2.96 -5.79
N GLY A 41 2.01 4.01 -6.35
CA GLY A 41 2.28 4.45 -7.71
C GLY A 41 3.41 5.45 -7.74
N THR A 42 4.28 5.38 -8.75
CA THR A 42 5.23 6.46 -8.99
C THR A 42 5.63 6.61 -10.45
N LYS A 43 5.65 7.86 -10.93
CA LYS A 43 6.14 8.17 -12.28
C LYS A 43 7.66 8.32 -12.31
N ASN A 44 8.24 8.94 -11.27
CA ASN A 44 9.66 9.30 -11.14
C ASN A 44 10.19 9.12 -9.69
N TYR A 45 9.69 8.14 -8.94
CA TYR A 45 10.03 7.88 -7.53
C TYR A 45 9.67 8.97 -6.49
N VAL A 46 9.11 10.12 -6.91
CA VAL A 46 8.76 11.23 -6.00
C VAL A 46 7.28 11.22 -5.61
N ALA A 47 6.40 11.08 -6.60
CA ALA A 47 4.96 11.11 -6.40
C ALA A 47 4.23 10.39 -7.55
N ASP A 48 2.97 10.05 -7.31
CA ASP A 48 2.02 9.64 -8.35
C ASP A 48 1.34 10.85 -9.03
N GLY A 49 1.81 12.07 -8.76
CA GLY A 49 1.27 13.32 -9.29
C GLY A 49 0.34 14.06 -8.34
N ILE A 50 -0.13 13.43 -7.25
CA ILE A 50 -0.99 14.05 -6.23
C ILE A 50 -0.49 13.69 -4.83
N VAL A 51 -0.15 12.41 -4.62
CA VAL A 51 0.30 11.85 -3.36
C VAL A 51 1.81 11.58 -3.41
N PRO A 52 2.59 12.09 -2.45
CA PRO A 52 4.00 11.74 -2.32
C PRO A 52 4.18 10.24 -2.06
N VAL A 53 5.19 9.62 -2.66
CA VAL A 53 5.49 8.20 -2.40
C VAL A 53 5.76 7.98 -0.90
N SER A 54 6.48 8.89 -0.26
CA SER A 54 6.75 8.87 1.18
C SER A 54 5.49 8.83 2.05
N SER A 55 4.40 9.43 1.59
CA SER A 55 3.10 9.39 2.26
C SER A 55 2.46 8.01 2.19
N VAL A 56 2.57 7.33 1.05
CA VAL A 56 2.12 5.93 0.92
C VAL A 56 2.99 4.99 1.74
N GLU A 57 4.31 5.20 1.73
CA GLU A 57 5.27 4.39 2.48
C GLU A 57 5.10 4.51 4.00
N ALA A 58 4.52 5.61 4.49
CA ALA A 58 4.19 5.78 5.90
C ALA A 58 3.22 4.70 6.42
N GLY A 59 2.53 3.99 5.52
CA GLY A 59 1.74 2.80 5.85
C GLY A 59 2.51 1.75 6.64
N LYS A 60 3.84 1.64 6.45
CA LYS A 60 4.68 0.69 7.19
C LYS A 60 4.59 0.88 8.70
N TYR A 61 4.49 2.13 9.18
CA TYR A 61 4.37 2.44 10.61
C TYR A 61 3.02 2.03 11.20
N ILE A 62 2.00 1.86 10.36
CA ILE A 62 0.65 1.45 10.77
C ILE A 62 0.59 -0.08 10.82
N TYR A 63 1.08 -0.78 9.78
CA TYR A 63 0.82 -2.21 9.64
C TYR A 63 1.98 -3.12 10.09
N GLN A 64 3.24 -2.71 9.93
CA GLN A 64 4.37 -3.58 10.29
C GLN A 64 4.39 -3.88 11.78
N GLY A 65 4.45 -5.17 12.11
CA GLY A 65 4.36 -5.68 13.49
C GLY A 65 2.97 -5.59 14.12
N ALA A 66 1.98 -5.00 13.44
CA ALA A 66 0.61 -4.92 13.92
C ALA A 66 -0.28 -6.04 13.33
N VAL A 67 -0.03 -6.44 12.08
CA VAL A 67 -0.77 -7.47 11.32
C VAL A 67 0.11 -8.69 11.01
N ARG A 68 -0.46 -9.77 10.43
CA ARG A 68 0.30 -11.00 10.11
C ARG A 68 1.35 -10.76 9.02
N HIS A 69 0.95 -10.13 7.93
CA HIS A 69 1.82 -9.82 6.80
C HIS A 69 1.52 -8.41 6.29
N TYR A 70 2.58 -7.66 6.02
CA TYR A 70 2.50 -6.38 5.33
C TYR A 70 3.46 -6.41 4.14
N ILE A 71 2.92 -6.17 2.96
CA ILE A 71 3.65 -6.20 1.69
C ILE A 71 3.39 -4.86 1.00
N GLN A 72 4.47 -4.16 0.66
CA GLN A 72 4.40 -2.94 -0.15
C GLN A 72 4.87 -3.27 -1.56
N ILE A 73 4.08 -2.86 -2.55
CA ILE A 73 4.36 -3.08 -3.97
C ILE A 73 4.46 -1.72 -4.65
N THR A 74 5.58 -1.44 -5.29
CA THR A 74 5.78 -0.19 -6.03
C THR A 74 5.55 -0.44 -7.52
N VAL A 75 4.61 0.29 -8.10
CA VAL A 75 4.29 0.27 -9.53
C VAL A 75 4.86 1.53 -10.16
N THR A 76 5.71 1.35 -11.17
CA THR A 76 6.39 2.44 -11.88
C THR A 76 5.92 2.53 -13.33
N GLY A 77 5.82 3.72 -13.91
CA GLY A 77 5.59 3.90 -15.35
C GLY A 77 4.60 5.01 -15.69
N ARG A 78 4.27 5.15 -16.99
CA ARG A 78 3.36 6.20 -17.49
C ARG A 78 1.98 6.15 -16.85
N LEU A 79 1.46 4.93 -16.62
CA LEU A 79 0.16 4.64 -15.99
C LEU A 79 0.26 4.46 -14.46
N ALA A 80 1.36 4.93 -13.84
CA ALA A 80 1.52 4.94 -12.38
C ALA A 80 1.11 6.30 -11.76
N GLN A 81 0.44 7.15 -12.55
CA GLN A 81 -0.19 8.37 -12.08
C GLN A 81 -1.42 8.05 -11.22
N HIS A 82 -1.69 8.87 -10.20
CA HIS A 82 -2.71 8.63 -9.17
C HIS A 82 -4.08 8.23 -9.74
N SER A 83 -4.54 8.95 -10.76
CA SER A 83 -5.82 8.72 -11.43
C SER A 83 -5.84 7.47 -12.32
N GLU A 84 -4.68 6.97 -12.74
CA GLU A 84 -4.53 5.88 -13.70
C GLU A 84 -4.17 4.55 -13.02
N LEU A 85 -3.81 4.56 -11.73
CA LEU A 85 -3.49 3.34 -10.98
C LEU A 85 -4.60 2.28 -11.02
N PRO A 86 -5.90 2.60 -10.92
CA PRO A 86 -6.96 1.59 -11.04
C PRO A 86 -7.06 0.96 -12.43
N GLN A 87 -6.54 1.64 -13.48
CA GLN A 87 -6.56 1.17 -14.86
C GLN A 87 -5.22 0.53 -15.28
N ASN A 88 -4.23 0.55 -14.39
CA ASN A 88 -2.92 -0.04 -14.66
C ASN A 88 -3.03 -1.57 -14.62
N ASN A 89 -2.68 -2.23 -15.73
CA ASN A 89 -2.74 -3.69 -15.85
C ASN A 89 -1.95 -4.41 -14.75
N GLN A 90 -0.85 -3.85 -14.25
CA GLN A 90 -0.10 -4.42 -13.14
C GLN A 90 -0.92 -4.37 -11.85
N VAL A 91 -1.61 -3.27 -11.59
CA VAL A 91 -2.49 -3.15 -10.41
C VAL A 91 -3.68 -4.10 -10.53
N LEU A 92 -4.28 -4.22 -11.72
CA LEU A 92 -5.37 -5.17 -11.98
C LEU A 92 -4.92 -6.62 -11.73
N GLN A 93 -3.73 -7.01 -12.20
CA GLN A 93 -3.15 -8.33 -11.94
C GLN A 93 -2.93 -8.57 -10.44
N LEU A 94 -2.44 -7.57 -9.70
CA LEU A 94 -2.27 -7.66 -8.25
C LEU A 94 -3.61 -7.83 -7.52
N ILE A 95 -4.65 -7.13 -7.95
CA ILE A 95 -6.00 -7.30 -7.40
C ILE A 95 -6.51 -8.71 -7.68
N GLU A 96 -6.37 -9.18 -8.92
CA GLU A 96 -6.77 -10.53 -9.31
C GLU A 96 -6.05 -11.58 -8.44
N GLU A 97 -4.72 -11.52 -8.34
CA GLU A 97 -3.90 -12.48 -7.61
C GLU A 97 -4.17 -12.45 -6.09
N TYR A 98 -4.12 -11.27 -5.49
CA TYR A 98 -4.06 -11.13 -4.02
C TYR A 98 -5.41 -10.86 -3.36
N VAL A 99 -6.38 -10.32 -4.09
CA VAL A 99 -7.71 -10.00 -3.56
C VAL A 99 -8.76 -11.00 -4.05
N LEU A 100 -8.82 -11.29 -5.35
CA LEU A 100 -9.92 -12.08 -5.93
C LEU A 100 -9.65 -13.59 -5.92
N THR A 101 -8.43 -14.01 -6.24
CA THR A 101 -8.10 -15.45 -6.33
C THR A 101 -7.77 -16.05 -4.96
N GLY A 102 -7.59 -15.19 -3.95
CA GLY A 102 -7.58 -15.55 -2.54
C GLY A 102 -6.62 -16.69 -2.23
N ASN A 103 -5.31 -16.39 -2.16
CA ASN A 103 -4.31 -17.24 -1.51
C ASN A 103 -4.30 -18.74 -1.94
N LYS A 104 -4.77 -19.09 -3.15
CA LYS A 104 -4.64 -20.44 -3.70
C LYS A 104 -3.18 -20.77 -4.08
N GLY A 105 -2.37 -19.76 -4.40
CA GLY A 105 -0.96 -19.93 -4.80
C GLY A 105 -0.06 -20.47 -3.68
N LEU A 106 -0.28 -20.10 -2.42
CA LEU A 106 0.54 -20.58 -1.29
C LEU A 106 0.19 -22.01 -0.84
N ARG A 107 -0.90 -22.63 -1.34
CA ARG A 107 -1.22 -24.05 -1.07
C ARG A 107 -0.56 -25.02 -2.06
N ASN A 108 -0.12 -24.56 -3.23
CA ASN A 108 0.35 -25.45 -4.30
C ASN A 108 1.87 -25.63 -4.37
N ASN A 109 2.67 -24.87 -3.62
CA ASN A 109 4.13 -25.05 -3.54
C ASN A 109 4.58 -25.90 -2.32
N ARG A 110 3.73 -26.84 -1.89
CA ARG A 110 4.12 -27.95 -1.00
C ARG A 110 3.88 -29.27 -1.72
N ARG A 111 4.69 -29.55 -2.73
CA ARG A 111 4.91 -30.90 -3.26
C ARG A 111 6.38 -31.07 -3.53
#